data_AF-A0A2N2YEU2-F1
#
_entry.id   AF-A0A2N2YEU2-F1
#
_cell.length_a   1.000
_cell.length_b   1.000
_cell.length_c   1.000
_cell.angle_alpha   90.00
_cell.angle_beta   90.00
_cell.angle_gamma   90.00
#
_symmetry.space_group_name_H-M   'P 1'
#
loop_
_entity.id
_entity.type
_entity.pdbx_description
1 polymer ?
#
loop_
_entity_poly.entity_id
_entity_poly.type
_entity_poly.pdbx_seq_one_letter_code
_entity_poly.pdbx_strand_id
1 'polypeptide(L)'
;MVMNREDFQILYDQLTAINNDRGKMSLALSIVKNNCLTVSYVMKYALTINDEELRLDLIKASYPRLFDLNNLRMASQVFRYERTRDSFMQYIDKQYPTHGYDPLPSNQKIVGCFVKDDEFADMVTLLGKQDFNNARLSMAQQMFISGKCFTVKQILEVLRLFDTDTSKVEIAKFATDYCVERDKCYLLADCFEFESSKKDFLAFLAGK
;
A
#
# COMPACT_ATOMS: atom_id res chain seq x y z
N MET A 1 -4.95 2.89 -18.38
CA MET A 1 -3.59 3.18 -17.86
C MET A 1 -3.62 2.99 -16.35
N VAL A 2 -2.55 2.48 -15.72
CA VAL A 2 -2.49 2.40 -14.24
C VAL A 2 -2.29 3.81 -13.71
N MET A 3 -3.13 4.24 -12.78
CA MET A 3 -3.05 5.58 -12.20
C MET A 3 -1.84 5.71 -11.28
N ASN A 4 -0.97 6.69 -11.56
CA ASN A 4 0.12 7.05 -10.67
C ASN A 4 -0.33 8.07 -9.59
N ARG A 5 0.56 8.40 -8.65
CA ARG A 5 0.26 9.29 -7.53
C ARG A 5 0.00 10.75 -7.93
N GLU A 6 0.74 11.26 -8.91
CA GLU A 6 0.62 12.65 -9.38
C GLU A 6 -0.71 12.87 -10.10
N ASP A 7 -1.03 11.98 -11.05
CA ASP A 7 -2.32 11.98 -11.76
C ASP A 7 -3.49 11.79 -10.79
N PHE A 8 -3.33 10.90 -9.81
CA PHE A 8 -4.31 10.73 -8.75
C PHE A 8 -4.57 12.05 -8.02
N GLN A 9 -3.52 12.77 -7.61
CA GLN A 9 -3.66 13.99 -6.83
C GLN A 9 -4.36 15.09 -7.64
N ILE A 10 -3.98 15.28 -8.90
CA ILE A 10 -4.62 16.25 -9.81
C ILE A 10 -6.12 15.97 -9.93
N LEU A 11 -6.49 14.72 -10.18
CA LEU A 11 -7.89 14.32 -10.35
C LEU A 11 -8.67 14.38 -9.03
N TYR A 12 -8.01 14.06 -7.92
CA TYR A 12 -8.59 14.17 -6.58
C TYR A 12 -8.90 15.64 -6.24
N ASP A 13 -7.99 16.56 -6.51
CA ASP A 13 -8.18 17.99 -6.27
C ASP A 13 -9.38 18.52 -7.09
N GLN A 14 -9.46 18.15 -8.37
CA GLN A 14 -10.62 18.48 -9.22
C GLN A 14 -11.94 17.94 -8.65
N LEU A 15 -11.91 16.73 -8.11
CA LEU A 15 -13.08 16.07 -7.54
C LEU A 15 -13.53 16.72 -6.23
N THR A 16 -12.59 17.11 -5.36
CA THR A 16 -12.90 17.82 -4.10
C THR A 16 -13.41 19.24 -4.31
N ALA A 17 -13.08 19.89 -5.43
CA ALA A 17 -13.58 21.21 -5.79
C ALA A 17 -15.07 21.21 -6.21
N ILE A 18 -15.67 20.04 -6.44
CA ILE A 18 -17.09 19.92 -6.79
C ILE A 18 -17.94 19.98 -5.51
N ASN A 19 -18.97 20.83 -5.47
CA ASN A 19 -19.75 21.08 -4.25
C ASN A 19 -20.96 20.15 -4.05
N ASN A 20 -21.23 19.24 -4.97
CA ASN A 20 -22.37 18.32 -4.87
C ASN A 20 -21.98 16.89 -5.26
N ASP A 21 -22.65 15.92 -4.64
CA ASP A 21 -22.33 14.50 -4.78
C ASP A 21 -22.55 13.97 -6.19
N ARG A 22 -23.57 14.47 -6.90
CA ARG A 22 -23.85 14.06 -8.28
C ARG A 22 -22.70 14.41 -9.24
N GLY A 23 -22.14 15.62 -9.10
CA GLY A 23 -20.99 16.04 -9.88
C GLY A 23 -19.73 15.24 -9.54
N LYS A 24 -19.48 15.00 -8.24
CA LYS A 24 -18.37 14.14 -7.77
C LYS A 24 -18.47 12.74 -8.35
N MET A 25 -19.66 12.14 -8.29
CA MET A 25 -19.94 10.83 -8.86
C MET A 25 -19.68 10.80 -10.36
N SER A 26 -20.16 11.79 -11.10
CA SER A 26 -19.94 11.87 -12.56
C SER A 26 -18.45 11.92 -12.92
N LEU A 27 -17.66 12.72 -12.20
CA LEU A 27 -16.22 12.80 -12.43
C LEU A 27 -15.52 11.50 -12.00
N ALA A 28 -15.85 10.96 -10.83
CA ALA A 28 -15.29 9.71 -10.32
C ALA A 28 -15.48 8.55 -11.31
N LEU A 29 -16.70 8.40 -11.85
CA LEU A 29 -16.99 7.37 -12.86
C LEU A 29 -16.19 7.57 -14.15
N SER A 30 -15.99 8.82 -14.60
CA SER A 30 -15.13 9.13 -15.74
C SER A 30 -13.67 8.73 -15.49
N ILE A 31 -13.16 9.01 -14.29
CA ILE A 31 -11.80 8.63 -13.87
C ILE A 31 -11.65 7.10 -13.89
N VAL A 32 -12.56 6.39 -13.23
CA VAL A 32 -12.61 4.91 -13.15
C VAL A 32 -12.67 4.29 -14.55
N LYS A 33 -13.53 4.82 -15.43
CA LYS A 33 -13.68 4.32 -16.79
C LYS A 33 -12.38 4.38 -17.60
N ASN A 34 -11.50 5.34 -17.32
CA ASN A 34 -10.28 5.55 -18.12
C ASN A 34 -8.99 5.00 -17.46
N ASN A 35 -9.05 4.65 -16.18
CA ASN A 35 -7.87 4.26 -15.40
C ASN A 35 -8.04 2.90 -14.71
N CYS A 36 -6.91 2.24 -14.44
CA CYS A 36 -6.84 1.13 -13.49
C CYS A 36 -6.37 1.70 -12.14
N LEU A 37 -7.05 1.34 -11.06
CA LEU A 37 -6.94 2.00 -9.77
C LEU A 37 -6.63 1.00 -8.66
N THR A 38 -6.04 1.50 -7.57
CA THR A 38 -6.01 0.76 -6.31
C THR A 38 -7.35 0.93 -5.58
N VAL A 39 -7.68 -0.02 -4.70
CA VAL A 39 -8.82 0.08 -3.79
C VAL A 39 -8.72 1.36 -2.96
N SER A 40 -7.51 1.72 -2.51
CA SER A 40 -7.28 2.93 -1.73
C SER A 40 -7.62 4.23 -2.47
N TYR A 41 -7.36 4.32 -3.78
CA TYR A 41 -7.73 5.49 -4.58
C TYR A 41 -9.24 5.61 -4.74
N VAL A 42 -9.92 4.50 -5.00
CA VAL A 42 -11.39 4.48 -5.08
C VAL A 42 -12.03 4.82 -3.72
N MET A 43 -11.47 4.32 -2.62
CA MET A 43 -11.93 4.69 -1.27
C MET A 43 -11.80 6.19 -1.02
N LYS A 44 -10.67 6.81 -1.41
CA LYS A 44 -10.49 8.26 -1.29
C LYS A 44 -11.53 9.02 -2.11
N TYR A 45 -11.81 8.62 -3.35
CA TYR A 45 -12.89 9.22 -4.15
C TYR A 45 -14.25 9.07 -3.48
N ALA A 46 -14.59 7.87 -2.99
CA ALA A 46 -15.85 7.61 -2.30
C ALA A 46 -16.01 8.49 -1.04
N LEU A 47 -14.95 8.67 -0.25
CA LEU A 47 -14.99 9.49 0.96
C LEU A 47 -15.28 10.99 0.70
N THR A 48 -15.11 11.47 -0.53
CA THR A 48 -15.50 12.84 -0.89
C THR A 48 -17.01 13.00 -1.10
N ILE A 49 -17.74 11.92 -1.35
CA ILE A 49 -19.19 11.89 -1.60
C ILE A 49 -19.89 11.73 -0.25
N ASN A 50 -20.92 12.51 0.06
CA ASN A 50 -21.62 12.38 1.35
C ASN A 50 -22.63 11.23 1.37
N ASP A 51 -23.36 11.04 0.28
CA ASP A 51 -24.35 9.97 0.10
C ASP A 51 -23.69 8.59 -0.01
N GLU A 52 -24.00 7.69 0.92
CA GLU A 52 -23.41 6.36 0.99
C GLU A 52 -23.89 5.40 -0.09
N GLU A 53 -25.09 5.60 -0.64
CA GLU A 53 -25.57 4.82 -1.79
C GLU A 53 -24.74 5.17 -3.03
N LEU A 54 -24.41 6.44 -3.22
CA LEU A 54 -23.50 6.87 -4.30
C LEU A 54 -22.06 6.35 -4.08
N ARG A 55 -21.57 6.30 -2.83
CA ARG A 55 -20.29 5.63 -2.52
C ARG A 55 -20.32 4.16 -2.93
N LEU A 56 -21.41 3.47 -2.59
CA LEU A 56 -21.60 2.05 -2.89
C LEU A 56 -21.61 1.82 -4.40
N ASP A 57 -22.35 2.64 -5.14
CA ASP A 57 -22.40 2.57 -6.60
C ASP A 57 -21.04 2.85 -7.24
N LEU A 58 -20.27 3.81 -6.71
CA LEU A 58 -18.93 4.11 -7.22
C LEU A 58 -18.00 2.91 -7.04
N ILE A 59 -18.01 2.29 -5.86
CA ILE A 59 -17.15 1.14 -5.57
C ILE A 59 -17.54 -0.06 -6.44
N LYS A 60 -18.85 -0.35 -6.58
CA LYS A 60 -19.36 -1.39 -7.49
C LYS A 60 -18.93 -1.14 -8.94
N ALA A 61 -19.07 0.09 -9.42
CA ALA A 61 -18.66 0.47 -10.78
C ALA A 61 -17.14 0.39 -10.99
N SER A 62 -16.36 0.55 -9.92
CA SER A 62 -14.90 0.50 -9.96
C SER A 62 -14.34 -0.92 -10.00
N TYR A 63 -15.11 -1.93 -9.61
CA TYR A 63 -14.65 -3.32 -9.50
C TYR A 63 -13.84 -3.83 -10.73
N PRO A 64 -14.28 -3.64 -11.99
CA PRO A 64 -13.56 -4.13 -13.17
C PRO A 64 -12.22 -3.40 -13.44
N ARG A 65 -11.95 -2.32 -12.71
CA ARG A 65 -10.81 -1.42 -12.90
C ARG A 65 -9.82 -1.49 -11.73
N LEU A 66 -10.12 -2.28 -10.70
CA LEU A 66 -9.25 -2.51 -9.56
C LEU A 66 -8.22 -3.59 -9.85
N PHE A 67 -6.97 -3.40 -9.42
CA PHE A 67 -5.90 -4.38 -9.60
C PHE A 67 -5.35 -4.97 -8.29
N ASP A 68 -5.75 -4.44 -7.13
CA ASP A 68 -5.39 -4.94 -5.78
C ASP A 68 -6.64 -5.49 -5.05
N LEU A 69 -7.40 -6.36 -5.72
CA LEU A 69 -8.69 -6.91 -5.24
C LEU A 69 -8.65 -7.57 -3.85
N ASN A 70 -7.47 -8.05 -3.41
CA ASN A 70 -7.28 -8.57 -2.04
C ASN A 70 -7.61 -7.52 -0.97
N ASN A 71 -7.52 -6.23 -1.30
CA ASN A 71 -7.85 -5.12 -0.42
C ASN A 71 -9.33 -4.71 -0.50
N LEU A 72 -10.14 -5.30 -1.39
CA LEU A 72 -11.50 -4.81 -1.68
C LEU A 72 -12.40 -4.76 -0.44
N ARG A 73 -12.27 -5.73 0.47
CA ARG A 73 -13.02 -5.73 1.74
C ARG A 73 -12.71 -4.50 2.62
N MET A 74 -11.55 -3.86 2.47
CA MET A 74 -11.22 -2.61 3.19
C MET A 74 -12.11 -1.44 2.76
N ALA A 75 -12.70 -1.46 1.56
CA ALA A 75 -13.64 -0.43 1.13
C ALA A 75 -14.90 -0.38 1.99
N SER A 76 -15.17 -1.40 2.81
CA SER A 76 -16.23 -1.35 3.84
C SER A 76 -16.08 -0.18 4.82
N GLN A 77 -14.85 0.33 5.01
CA GLN A 77 -14.54 1.45 5.89
C GLN A 77 -15.09 2.79 5.41
N VAL A 78 -15.48 2.90 4.13
CA VAL A 78 -16.08 4.15 3.61
C VAL A 78 -17.56 4.30 3.96
N PHE A 79 -18.17 3.27 4.56
CA PHE A 79 -19.57 3.24 4.96
C PHE A 79 -19.70 3.37 6.47
N ARG A 80 -20.51 4.35 6.89
CA ARG A 80 -20.90 4.60 8.27
C ARG A 80 -22.08 3.72 8.64
N TYR A 81 -23.07 3.59 7.74
CA TYR A 81 -24.27 2.82 8.02
C TYR A 81 -24.06 1.32 7.86
N GLU A 82 -24.66 0.54 8.75
CA GLU A 82 -24.61 -0.93 8.70
C GLU A 82 -25.26 -1.46 7.42
N ARG A 83 -26.42 -0.93 7.04
CA ARG A 83 -27.14 -1.31 5.82
C ARG A 83 -26.28 -1.24 4.55
N THR A 84 -25.53 -0.15 4.38
CA THR A 84 -24.70 0.08 3.18
C THR A 84 -23.46 -0.81 3.21
N ARG A 85 -22.88 -1.03 4.40
CA ARG A 85 -21.81 -2.01 4.61
C ARG A 85 -22.27 -3.43 4.26
N ASP A 86 -23.44 -3.85 4.73
CA ASP A 86 -24.00 -5.18 4.44
C ASP A 86 -24.30 -5.34 2.95
N SER A 87 -24.90 -4.31 2.33
CA SER A 87 -25.16 -4.31 0.88
C SER A 87 -23.86 -4.42 0.06
N PHE A 88 -22.79 -3.79 0.53
CA PHE A 88 -21.46 -3.92 -0.06
C PHE A 88 -20.89 -5.33 0.14
N MET A 89 -20.96 -5.89 1.35
CA MET A 89 -20.46 -7.23 1.63
C MET A 89 -21.21 -8.29 0.81
N GLN A 90 -22.54 -8.21 0.74
CA GLN A 90 -23.35 -9.08 -0.12
C GLN A 90 -22.97 -8.96 -1.60
N TYR A 91 -22.69 -7.75 -2.08
CA TYR A 91 -22.20 -7.56 -3.45
C TYR A 91 -20.84 -8.23 -3.67
N ILE A 92 -19.89 -8.05 -2.75
CA ILE A 92 -18.58 -8.72 -2.84
C ILE A 92 -18.77 -10.22 -2.78
N ASP A 93 -19.54 -10.75 -1.83
CA ASP A 93 -19.74 -12.19 -1.67
C ASP A 93 -20.49 -12.78 -2.88
N LYS A 94 -21.26 -12.00 -3.65
CA LYS A 94 -21.85 -12.45 -4.92
C LYS A 94 -20.87 -12.44 -6.08
N GLN A 95 -20.04 -11.39 -6.20
CA GLN A 95 -19.04 -11.25 -7.26
C GLN A 95 -17.80 -12.12 -7.00
N TYR A 96 -17.58 -12.43 -5.74
CA TYR A 96 -16.45 -13.13 -5.16
C TYR A 96 -16.96 -14.04 -4.03
N PRO A 97 -17.74 -15.10 -4.36
CA PRO A 97 -18.28 -16.03 -3.38
C PRO A 97 -17.15 -16.74 -2.64
N THR A 98 -16.80 -16.20 -1.49
CA THR A 98 -16.10 -16.94 -0.45
C THR A 98 -17.00 -18.10 -0.08
N HIS A 99 -16.65 -19.31 -0.54
CA HIS A 99 -17.13 -20.52 0.12
C HIS A 99 -16.70 -20.40 1.59
N GLY A 100 -17.67 -20.45 2.49
CA GLY A 100 -17.43 -20.27 3.92
C GLY A 100 -16.33 -21.22 4.39
N TYR A 101 -15.33 -20.69 5.10
CA TYR A 101 -14.24 -21.46 5.71
C TYR A 101 -13.68 -22.61 4.82
N ASP A 102 -13.55 -22.41 3.51
CA ASP A 102 -12.74 -23.33 2.70
C ASP A 102 -11.26 -22.93 2.82
N PRO A 103 -10.38 -23.85 3.26
CA PRO A 103 -8.95 -23.63 3.24
C PRO A 103 -8.53 -23.30 1.81
N LEU A 104 -7.68 -22.29 1.69
CA LEU A 104 -7.14 -21.77 0.45
C LEU A 104 -6.84 -22.90 -0.55
N PRO A 105 -7.28 -22.78 -1.82
CA PRO A 105 -6.86 -23.72 -2.85
C PRO A 105 -5.34 -23.77 -2.84
N SER A 106 -4.78 -24.95 -2.58
CA SER A 106 -3.36 -25.19 -2.34
C SER A 106 -2.47 -24.94 -3.57
N ASN A 107 -2.93 -24.19 -4.58
CA ASN A 107 -2.11 -23.84 -5.73
C ASN A 107 -2.53 -22.58 -6.50
N GLN A 108 -3.16 -21.60 -5.87
CA GLN A 108 -3.28 -20.26 -6.44
C GLN A 108 -2.61 -19.26 -5.50
N LYS A 109 -1.41 -18.82 -5.88
CA LYS A 109 -0.64 -17.75 -5.23
C LYS A 109 -1.55 -16.54 -5.02
N ILE A 110 -2.06 -16.39 -3.81
CA ILE A 110 -2.48 -15.11 -3.26
C ILE A 110 -1.25 -14.21 -3.38
N VAL A 111 -1.26 -13.25 -4.29
CA VAL A 111 -0.26 -12.18 -4.26
C VAL A 111 -0.68 -11.25 -3.13
N GLY A 112 -0.46 -11.72 -1.90
CA GLY A 112 -0.28 -10.82 -0.79
C GLY A 112 0.92 -9.95 -1.15
N CYS A 113 0.82 -8.66 -0.86
CA CYS A 113 1.98 -7.80 -0.88
C CYS A 113 2.83 -8.24 0.31
N PHE A 114 3.72 -9.19 0.09
CA PHE A 114 4.76 -9.63 1.00
C PHE A 114 5.86 -10.26 0.17
N VAL A 115 7.11 -9.92 0.46
CA VAL A 115 8.24 -10.62 -0.14
C VAL A 115 8.36 -11.98 0.53
N LYS A 116 8.37 -13.06 -0.27
CA LYS A 116 8.56 -14.43 0.24
C LYS A 116 9.99 -14.61 0.74
N ASP A 117 10.20 -15.50 1.70
CA ASP A 117 11.53 -15.75 2.27
C ASP A 117 12.58 -16.13 1.21
N ASP A 118 12.23 -16.98 0.24
CA ASP A 118 13.14 -17.36 -0.85
C ASP A 118 13.48 -16.17 -1.77
N GLU A 119 12.48 -15.39 -2.14
CA GLU A 119 12.65 -14.19 -2.96
C GLU A 119 13.48 -13.12 -2.23
N PHE A 120 13.25 -12.99 -0.93
CA PHE A 120 14.01 -12.10 -0.06
C PHE A 120 15.47 -12.56 0.09
N ALA A 121 15.70 -13.87 0.22
CA ALA A 121 17.05 -14.43 0.30
C ALA A 121 17.85 -14.16 -0.98
N ASP A 122 17.21 -14.25 -2.15
CA ASP A 122 17.81 -13.88 -3.44
C ASP A 122 18.15 -12.38 -3.47
N MET A 123 17.24 -11.52 -3.00
CA MET A 123 17.47 -10.07 -2.88
C MET A 123 18.67 -9.74 -1.96
N VAL A 124 18.72 -10.33 -0.78
CA VAL A 124 19.83 -10.15 0.18
C VAL A 124 21.16 -10.61 -0.42
N THR A 125 21.15 -11.75 -1.13
CA THR A 125 22.33 -12.27 -1.82
C THR A 125 22.83 -11.32 -2.90
N LEU A 126 21.91 -10.72 -3.67
CA LEU A 126 22.25 -9.74 -4.71
C LEU A 126 22.83 -8.45 -4.13
N LEU A 127 22.30 -7.96 -3.00
CA LEU A 127 22.83 -6.80 -2.29
C LEU A 127 24.21 -7.06 -1.69
N GLY A 128 24.41 -8.24 -1.09
CA GLY A 128 25.69 -8.62 -0.48
C GLY A 128 26.84 -8.73 -1.48
N LYS A 129 26.54 -8.93 -2.77
CA LYS A 129 27.53 -8.97 -3.86
C LYS A 129 27.97 -7.59 -4.37
N GLN A 130 27.34 -6.51 -3.91
CA GLN A 130 27.71 -5.16 -4.35
C GLN A 130 28.95 -4.68 -3.58
N ASP A 131 30.05 -4.42 -4.29
CA ASP A 131 31.32 -3.96 -3.69
C ASP A 131 31.26 -2.49 -3.23
N PHE A 132 30.44 -1.67 -3.91
CA PHE A 132 30.34 -0.24 -3.64
C PHE A 132 29.05 0.11 -2.89
N ASN A 133 29.20 0.85 -1.80
CA ASN A 133 28.08 1.26 -0.94
C ASN A 133 26.96 2.01 -1.70
N ASN A 134 27.32 2.90 -2.63
CA ASN A 134 26.34 3.65 -3.44
C ASN A 134 25.54 2.76 -4.41
N ALA A 135 26.19 1.72 -4.96
CA ALA A 135 25.51 0.74 -5.80
C ALA A 135 24.55 -0.12 -4.97
N ARG A 136 24.98 -0.51 -3.76
CA ARG A 136 24.15 -1.22 -2.77
C ARG A 136 22.93 -0.40 -2.35
N LEU A 137 23.10 0.90 -2.08
CA LEU A 137 22.01 1.84 -1.75
C LEU A 137 20.97 1.90 -2.87
N SER A 138 21.40 2.18 -4.10
CA SER A 138 20.50 2.28 -5.27
C SER A 138 19.74 0.97 -5.49
N MET A 139 20.42 -0.17 -5.38
CA MET A 139 19.82 -1.48 -5.55
C MET A 139 18.81 -1.80 -4.44
N ALA A 140 19.12 -1.45 -3.18
CA ALA A 140 18.21 -1.67 -2.06
C ALA A 140 16.92 -0.86 -2.23
N GLN A 141 17.02 0.41 -2.66
CA GLN A 141 15.84 1.22 -2.97
C GLN A 141 14.98 0.59 -4.07
N GLN A 142 15.60 0.10 -5.15
CA GLN A 142 14.89 -0.61 -6.22
C GLN A 142 14.20 -1.88 -5.72
N MET A 143 14.82 -2.62 -4.80
CA MET A 143 14.21 -3.80 -4.17
C MET A 143 12.98 -3.43 -3.34
N PHE A 144 13.02 -2.36 -2.57
CA PHE A 144 11.85 -1.90 -1.82
C PHE A 144 10.70 -1.48 -2.75
N ILE A 145 11.03 -0.76 -3.83
CA ILE A 145 10.06 -0.36 -4.86
C ILE A 145 9.42 -1.59 -5.54
N SER A 146 10.22 -2.61 -5.87
CA SER A 146 9.75 -3.80 -6.59
C SER A 146 8.98 -4.79 -5.71
N GLY A 147 9.47 -5.03 -4.49
CA GLY A 147 8.89 -5.98 -3.53
C GLY A 147 7.63 -5.46 -2.82
N LYS A 148 7.42 -4.13 -2.82
CA LYS A 148 6.26 -3.38 -2.33
C LYS A 148 5.94 -3.50 -0.83
N CYS A 149 6.22 -4.64 -0.19
CA CYS A 149 5.84 -4.93 1.19
C CYS A 149 6.84 -5.83 1.91
N PHE A 150 7.50 -5.25 2.90
CA PHE A 150 8.52 -5.89 3.70
C PHE A 150 8.10 -5.89 5.17
N THR A 151 8.41 -6.98 5.87
CA THR A 151 8.31 -7.03 7.35
C THR A 151 9.43 -6.23 7.99
N VAL A 152 9.26 -5.82 9.24
CA VAL A 152 10.34 -5.16 10.00
C VAL A 152 11.58 -6.05 10.04
N LYS A 153 11.40 -7.37 10.19
CA LYS A 153 12.50 -8.34 10.17
C LYS A 153 13.29 -8.31 8.85
N GLN A 154 12.59 -8.32 7.71
CA GLN A 154 13.24 -8.25 6.40
C GLN A 154 13.96 -6.91 6.20
N ILE A 155 13.35 -5.80 6.62
CA ILE A 155 14.02 -4.49 6.54
C ILE A 155 15.28 -4.47 7.41
N LEU A 156 15.23 -5.00 8.64
CA LEU A 156 16.41 -5.13 9.50
C LEU A 156 17.54 -5.94 8.85
N GLU A 157 17.21 -7.01 8.14
CA GLU A 157 18.20 -7.82 7.42
C GLU A 157 18.86 -7.04 6.28
N VAL A 158 18.10 -6.24 5.53
CA VAL A 158 18.68 -5.34 4.52
C VAL A 158 19.57 -4.27 5.17
N LEU A 159 19.13 -3.68 6.28
CA LEU A 159 19.92 -2.65 7.00
C LEU A 159 21.26 -3.18 7.50
N ARG A 160 21.33 -4.45 7.90
CA ARG A 160 22.59 -5.10 8.33
C ARG A 160 23.61 -5.27 7.21
N LEU A 161 23.22 -5.10 5.93
CA LEU A 161 24.14 -5.13 4.80
C LEU A 161 24.88 -3.80 4.60
N PHE A 162 24.60 -2.78 5.39
CA PHE A 162 25.27 -1.49 5.32
C PHE A 162 26.20 -1.32 6.51
N ASP A 163 27.43 -0.87 6.24
CA ASP A 163 28.48 -0.81 7.26
C ASP A 163 28.38 0.45 8.14
N THR A 164 27.71 1.50 7.66
CA THR A 164 27.62 2.78 8.35
C THR A 164 26.20 3.13 8.73
N ASP A 165 26.03 3.67 9.93
CA ASP A 165 24.76 4.20 10.40
C ASP A 165 24.16 5.23 9.46
N THR A 166 24.97 6.07 8.81
CA THR A 166 24.50 7.05 7.82
C THR A 166 23.71 6.36 6.70
N SER A 167 24.26 5.30 6.11
CA SER A 167 23.59 4.54 5.05
C SER A 167 22.41 3.73 5.57
N LYS A 168 22.51 3.16 6.78
CA LYS A 168 21.40 2.44 7.41
C LYS A 168 20.21 3.38 7.65
N VAL A 169 20.44 4.59 8.18
CA VAL A 169 19.36 5.56 8.44
C VAL A 169 18.70 6.01 7.15
N GLU A 170 19.48 6.29 6.10
CA GLU A 170 18.95 6.65 4.78
C GLU A 170 18.01 5.56 4.24
N ILE A 171 18.45 4.30 4.25
CA ILE A 171 17.64 3.17 3.79
C ILE A 171 16.46 2.92 4.73
N ALA A 172 16.63 3.03 6.03
CA ALA A 172 15.55 2.80 6.99
C ALA A 172 14.40 3.80 6.77
N LYS A 173 14.72 5.09 6.62
CA LYS A 173 13.75 6.15 6.30
C LYS A 173 12.99 5.82 5.01
N PHE A 174 13.69 5.41 3.96
CA PHE A 174 13.09 5.00 2.69
C PHE A 174 12.19 3.76 2.84
N ALA A 175 12.70 2.72 3.49
CA ALA A 175 12.01 1.43 3.66
C ALA A 175 10.74 1.52 4.51
N THR A 176 10.61 2.55 5.37
CA THR A 176 9.37 2.75 6.15
C THR A 176 8.13 2.82 5.28
N ASP A 177 8.23 3.37 4.05
CA ASP A 177 7.11 3.48 3.11
C ASP A 177 6.69 2.15 2.48
N TYR A 178 7.47 1.10 2.68
CA TYR A 178 7.24 -0.26 2.20
C TYR A 178 7.11 -1.25 3.34
N CYS A 179 7.11 -0.79 4.60
CA CYS A 179 6.93 -1.63 5.77
C CYS A 179 5.45 -2.00 5.97
N VAL A 180 5.16 -3.28 6.16
CA VAL A 180 3.80 -3.77 6.45
C VAL A 180 3.42 -3.61 7.93
N GLU A 181 4.41 -3.59 8.83
CA GLU A 181 4.22 -3.46 10.28
C GLU A 181 4.50 -2.01 10.72
N ARG A 182 3.68 -1.07 10.25
CA ARG A 182 3.90 0.38 10.43
C ARG A 182 4.03 0.79 11.88
N ASP A 183 3.22 0.20 12.75
CA ASP A 183 3.23 0.39 14.19
C ASP A 183 4.52 -0.11 14.85
N LYS A 184 5.28 -0.97 14.18
CA LYS A 184 6.53 -1.57 14.68
C LYS A 184 7.80 -1.02 14.02
N CYS A 185 7.69 -0.07 13.09
CA CYS A 185 8.85 0.53 12.41
C CYS A 185 9.89 1.13 13.38
N TYR A 186 9.50 1.51 14.60
CA TYR A 186 10.43 1.99 15.62
C TYR A 186 11.52 0.96 15.98
N LEU A 187 11.25 -0.34 15.81
CA LEU A 187 12.20 -1.43 16.03
C LEU A 187 13.38 -1.40 15.05
N LEU A 188 13.27 -0.69 13.92
CA LEU A 188 14.41 -0.50 13.00
C LEU A 188 15.54 0.29 13.66
N ALA A 189 15.27 1.06 14.72
CA ALA A 189 16.29 1.79 15.47
C ALA A 189 17.35 0.87 16.09
N ASP A 190 17.03 -0.40 16.36
CA ASP A 190 17.94 -1.36 16.99
C ASP A 190 19.13 -1.75 16.09
N CYS A 191 19.08 -1.46 14.79
CA CYS A 191 20.20 -1.74 13.87
C CYS A 191 21.28 -0.65 13.84
N PHE A 192 21.02 0.50 14.49
CA PHE A 192 21.95 1.62 14.53
C PHE A 192 22.86 1.54 15.75
N GLU A 193 24.14 1.85 15.54
CA GLU A 193 25.17 1.83 16.59
C GLU A 193 25.15 3.11 17.41
N PHE A 194 24.95 4.26 16.78
CA PHE A 194 25.02 5.56 17.44
C PHE A 194 23.65 6.04 17.90
N GLU A 195 23.59 6.54 19.13
CA GLU A 195 22.37 7.15 19.70
C GLU A 195 21.86 8.34 18.87
N SER A 196 22.74 9.07 18.18
CA SER A 196 22.35 10.14 17.26
C SER A 196 21.52 9.60 16.08
N SER A 197 21.91 8.46 15.53
CA SER A 197 21.23 7.80 14.41
C SER A 197 19.85 7.29 14.83
N LYS A 198 19.76 6.69 16.03
CA LYS A 198 18.49 6.26 16.63
C LYS A 198 17.55 7.45 16.80
N LYS A 199 18.04 8.55 17.39
CA LYS A 199 17.24 9.77 17.59
C LYS A 199 16.79 10.39 16.27
N ASP A 200 17.66 10.47 15.26
CA ASP A 200 17.31 10.99 13.93
C ASP A 200 16.20 10.16 13.29
N PHE A 201 16.33 8.83 13.28
CA PHE A 201 15.30 7.95 12.73
C PHE A 201 13.97 8.01 13.49
N LEU A 202 14.00 8.00 14.83
CA LEU A 202 12.79 8.10 15.65
C LEU A 202 12.09 9.46 15.49
N ALA A 203 12.86 10.55 15.37
CA ALA A 203 12.31 11.88 15.10
C ALA A 203 11.63 11.93 13.72
N PHE A 204 12.22 11.28 12.71
CA PHE A 204 11.59 11.12 11.40
C PHE A 204 10.26 10.35 11.48
N LEU A 205 10.19 9.27 12.26
CA LEU A 205 8.94 8.52 12.45
C LEU A 205 7.85 9.37 13.15
N ALA A 206 8.23 10.18 14.13
CA ALA A 206 7.29 11.04 14.86
C ALA A 206 6.74 12.20 14.01
N GLY A 207 7.44 12.59 12.93
CA GLY A 207 7.03 13.63 12.00
C GLY A 207 6.20 13.15 10.80
N LYS A 208 5.93 11.84 10.68
CA LYS A 208 5.04 11.26 9.68
C LYS A 208 3.59 11.22 10.15
#